data_AF-A0A8T3PVJ9-F1
#
_entry.id   AF-A0A8T3PVJ9-F1
#
_cell.length_a   1.000
_cell.length_b   1.000
_cell.length_c   1.000
_cell.angle_alpha   90.00
_cell.angle_beta   90.00
_cell.angle_gamma   90.00
#
_symmetry.space_group_name_H-M   'P 1'
#
loop_
_entity.id
_entity.type
_entity.pdbx_description
1 polymer ?
#
loop_
_entity_poly.entity_id
_entity_poly.type
_entity_poly.pdbx_seq_one_letter_code
_entity_poly.pdbx_strand_id
1 'polypeptide(L)'
;WYSTNILGNRDGEVLDDPESFRTKEESKLGVLDFILQPELYPDLYGDISHVVRINYYPPRGDNKEGWDNIDIFGWLGYPMQIKINFLCRDSILAAPIVLDLVLFLDLAQRAGMTGIQEWLSFYWKSPMHGPELYPEHDLFIQLMKLKNTLRHLMGEEQITHLGLEYYSD
;
A
#
# COMPACT_ATOMS: atom_id res chain seq x y z
N TRP A 1 -1.92 -11.74 11.84
CA TRP A 1 -2.55 -10.48 11.41
C TRP A 1 -3.95 -10.77 10.91
N TYR A 2 -4.97 -10.30 11.61
CA TYR A 2 -6.37 -10.44 11.20
C TYR A 2 -6.92 -9.06 10.81
N SER A 3 -7.42 -8.93 9.59
CA SER A 3 -7.97 -7.69 9.05
C SER A 3 -9.42 -7.93 8.62
N THR A 4 -10.36 -7.21 9.20
CA THR A 4 -11.77 -7.25 8.76
C THR A 4 -12.28 -5.86 8.42
N ASN A 5 -13.15 -5.76 7.42
CA ASN A 5 -13.64 -4.50 6.90
C ASN A 5 -15.14 -4.59 6.66
N ILE A 6 -15.88 -3.54 7.02
CA ILE A 6 -17.27 -3.36 6.61
C ILE A 6 -17.44 -2.11 5.78
N LEU A 7 -18.24 -2.20 4.72
CA LEU A 7 -18.65 -1.09 3.88
C LEU A 7 -19.98 -1.42 3.20
N GLY A 8 -20.78 -0.40 2.88
CA GLY A 8 -22.15 -0.55 2.37
C GLY A 8 -22.40 0.13 1.03
N ASN A 9 -21.36 0.67 0.39
CA ASN A 9 -21.46 1.25 -0.95
C ASN A 9 -21.44 0.14 -2.02
N ARG A 10 -21.52 0.54 -3.29
CA ARG A 10 -21.53 -0.39 -4.42
C ARG A 10 -20.25 -1.23 -4.53
N ASP A 11 -19.11 -0.71 -4.06
CA ASP A 11 -17.87 -1.49 -3.97
C ASP A 11 -18.06 -2.66 -2.99
N GLY A 12 -18.63 -2.39 -1.81
CA GLY A 12 -19.00 -3.44 -0.85
C GLY A 12 -19.94 -4.49 -1.42
N GLU A 13 -20.95 -4.08 -2.18
CA GLU A 13 -21.92 -4.99 -2.80
C GLU A 13 -21.25 -5.93 -3.82
N VAL A 14 -20.37 -5.38 -4.66
CA VAL A 14 -19.59 -6.17 -5.63
C VAL A 14 -18.63 -7.12 -4.91
N LEU A 15 -18.03 -6.70 -3.81
CA LEU A 15 -17.09 -7.52 -3.03
C LEU A 15 -17.77 -8.61 -2.19
N ASP A 16 -19.10 -8.62 -2.09
CA ASP A 16 -19.86 -9.71 -1.47
C ASP A 16 -19.90 -10.96 -2.37
N ASP A 17 -19.60 -10.80 -3.66
CA ASP A 17 -19.39 -11.89 -4.61
C ASP A 17 -18.02 -12.58 -4.37
N PRO A 18 -18.00 -13.90 -4.06
CA PRO A 18 -16.76 -14.63 -3.79
C PRO A 18 -15.70 -14.57 -4.90
N GLU A 19 -16.11 -14.48 -6.17
CA GLU A 19 -15.16 -14.41 -7.29
C GLU A 19 -14.45 -13.05 -7.32
N SER A 20 -15.21 -11.98 -7.15
CA SER A 20 -14.70 -10.61 -7.03
C SER A 20 -13.80 -10.43 -5.79
N PHE A 21 -14.12 -11.13 -4.70
CA PHE A 21 -13.34 -11.12 -3.47
C PHE A 21 -11.93 -11.72 -3.63
N ARG A 22 -11.78 -12.84 -4.36
CA ARG A 22 -10.50 -13.57 -4.48
C ARG A 22 -9.36 -12.69 -5.01
N THR A 23 -9.63 -11.90 -6.05
CA THR A 23 -8.63 -10.98 -6.63
C THR A 23 -8.17 -9.93 -5.60
N LYS A 24 -9.09 -9.47 -4.74
CA LYS A 24 -8.80 -8.50 -3.68
C LYS A 24 -8.05 -9.13 -2.51
N GLU A 25 -8.37 -10.38 -2.18
CA GLU A 25 -7.66 -11.17 -1.16
C GLU A 25 -6.21 -11.37 -1.57
N GLU A 26 -5.95 -11.85 -2.78
CA GLU A 26 -4.59 -12.07 -3.31
C GLU A 26 -3.74 -10.78 -3.28
N SER A 27 -4.29 -9.65 -3.75
CA SER A 27 -3.60 -8.35 -3.67
C SER A 27 -3.32 -7.86 -2.24
N LYS A 28 -4.18 -8.23 -1.26
CA LYS A 28 -3.99 -7.86 0.16
C LYS A 28 -2.97 -8.73 0.86
N LEU A 29 -2.91 -10.01 0.53
CA LEU A 29 -2.02 -10.96 1.16
C LEU A 29 -0.55 -10.72 0.77
N GLY A 30 -0.28 -10.49 -0.53
CA GLY A 30 1.10 -10.40 -1.04
C GLY A 30 1.95 -9.25 -0.51
N VAL A 31 1.34 -8.19 0.04
CA VAL A 31 2.07 -7.05 0.62
C VAL A 31 2.94 -7.47 1.80
N LEU A 32 2.42 -8.33 2.68
CA LEU A 32 3.16 -8.77 3.87
C LEU A 32 4.29 -9.72 3.52
N ASP A 33 4.10 -10.60 2.52
CA ASP A 33 5.14 -11.52 2.08
C ASP A 33 6.37 -10.75 1.56
N PHE A 34 6.13 -9.66 0.83
CA PHE A 34 7.20 -8.80 0.35
C PHE A 34 7.92 -8.06 1.49
N ILE A 35 7.18 -7.49 2.44
CA ILE A 35 7.75 -6.70 3.54
C ILE A 35 8.49 -7.58 4.55
N LEU A 36 7.92 -8.74 4.89
CA LEU A 36 8.44 -9.63 5.94
C LEU A 36 9.44 -10.65 5.39
N GLN A 37 9.41 -10.97 4.10
CA GLN A 37 10.37 -11.86 3.43
C GLN A 37 10.53 -13.22 4.14
N PRO A 38 9.46 -14.01 4.27
CA PRO A 38 9.47 -15.26 5.05
C PRO A 38 10.47 -16.30 4.55
N GLU A 39 10.80 -16.29 3.25
CA GLU A 39 11.85 -17.16 2.70
C GLU A 39 13.25 -16.80 3.19
N LEU A 40 13.52 -15.51 3.41
CA LEU A 40 14.80 -15.02 3.91
C LEU A 40 14.89 -15.09 5.43
N TYR A 41 13.76 -14.90 6.12
CA TYR A 41 13.66 -14.89 7.59
C TYR A 41 12.64 -15.93 8.10
N PRO A 42 12.86 -17.23 7.82
CA PRO A 42 11.88 -18.28 8.13
C PRO A 42 11.62 -18.41 9.63
N ASP A 43 12.62 -18.21 10.48
CA ASP A 43 12.46 -18.31 11.94
C ASP A 43 11.57 -17.21 12.52
N LEU A 44 11.46 -16.06 11.85
CA LEU A 44 10.66 -14.92 12.31
C LEU A 44 9.28 -14.89 11.64
N TYR A 45 9.22 -15.21 10.35
CA TYR A 45 8.04 -14.97 9.52
C TYR A 45 7.57 -16.19 8.72
N GLY A 46 8.21 -17.35 8.85
CA GLY A 46 7.82 -18.57 8.11
C GLY A 46 6.41 -19.06 8.44
N ASP A 47 5.95 -18.84 9.67
CA ASP A 47 4.63 -19.28 10.16
C ASP A 47 3.63 -18.12 10.35
N ILE A 48 3.73 -17.05 9.55
CA ILE A 48 2.77 -15.96 9.65
C ILE A 48 1.36 -16.40 9.22
N SER A 49 0.36 -15.97 9.99
CA SER A 49 -1.05 -16.11 9.62
C SER A 49 -1.62 -14.74 9.27
N HIS A 50 -2.02 -14.54 8.02
CA HIS A 50 -2.69 -13.33 7.56
C HIS A 50 -4.07 -13.67 7.01
N VAL A 51 -5.10 -13.09 7.63
CA VAL A 51 -6.50 -13.31 7.25
C VAL A 51 -7.13 -11.97 6.93
N VAL A 52 -7.78 -11.89 5.78
CA VAL A 52 -8.51 -10.71 5.33
C VAL A 52 -9.97 -11.08 5.16
N ARG A 53 -10.86 -10.24 5.70
CA ARG A 53 -12.30 -10.30 5.48
C ARG A 53 -12.82 -8.93 5.04
N ILE A 54 -13.77 -8.95 4.12
CA ILE A 54 -14.55 -7.79 3.71
C ILE A 54 -15.99 -8.26 3.75
N ASN A 55 -16.85 -7.49 4.42
CA ASN A 55 -18.25 -7.82 4.57
C ASN A 55 -19.10 -6.65 4.09
N TYR A 56 -20.04 -6.95 3.21
CA TYR A 56 -21.02 -5.97 2.80
C TYR A 56 -21.99 -5.68 3.94
N TYR A 57 -22.10 -4.40 4.32
CA TYR A 57 -23.00 -3.95 5.36
C TYR A 57 -23.70 -2.65 4.92
N PRO A 58 -24.86 -2.76 4.24
CA PRO A 58 -25.54 -1.65 3.58
C PRO A 58 -25.69 -0.38 4.43
N PRO A 59 -26.04 -0.43 5.74
CA PRO A 59 -26.23 0.77 6.55
C PRO A 59 -24.99 1.68 6.63
N ARG A 60 -23.79 1.19 6.34
CA ARG A 60 -22.58 2.01 6.33
C ARG A 60 -22.48 2.92 5.12
N GLY A 61 -23.06 2.55 3.98
CA GLY A 61 -22.79 3.23 2.72
C GLY A 61 -21.27 3.38 2.50
N ASP A 62 -20.81 4.59 2.22
CA ASP A 62 -19.39 4.92 2.01
C ASP A 62 -18.55 4.99 3.31
N ASN A 63 -19.17 4.85 4.50
CA ASN A 63 -18.46 4.83 5.78
C ASN A 63 -17.75 3.49 6.02
N LYS A 64 -16.63 3.28 5.34
CA LYS A 64 -15.82 2.08 5.56
C LYS A 64 -15.25 2.08 6.97
N GLU A 65 -15.36 0.94 7.65
CA GLU A 65 -14.65 0.66 8.91
C GLU A 65 -13.73 -0.53 8.70
N GLY A 66 -12.55 -0.49 9.32
CA GLY A 66 -11.55 -1.55 9.25
C GLY A 66 -10.98 -1.82 10.62
N TRP A 67 -10.90 -3.09 10.99
CA TRP A 67 -10.28 -3.54 12.21
C TRP A 67 -9.12 -4.45 11.89
N ASP A 68 -7.96 -4.11 12.44
CA ASP A 68 -6.77 -4.91 12.36
C ASP A 68 -6.37 -5.36 13.77
N ASN A 69 -6.20 -6.66 13.92
CA ASN A 69 -5.60 -7.28 15.09
C ASN A 69 -4.27 -7.90 14.69
N ILE A 70 -3.18 -7.29 15.17
CA ILE A 70 -1.82 -7.68 14.82
C ILE A 70 -1.18 -8.24 16.09
N ASP A 71 -1.12 -9.57 16.15
CA ASP A 71 -0.37 -10.27 17.17
C ASP A 71 1.11 -10.23 16.81
N ILE A 72 1.93 -9.75 17.74
CA ILE A 72 3.38 -9.62 17.59
C ILE A 72 4.07 -10.22 18.80
N PHE A 73 5.35 -10.50 18.68
CA PHE A 73 6.21 -10.83 19.81
C PHE A 73 7.46 -9.96 19.79
N GLY A 74 8.04 -9.73 20.96
CA GLY A 74 9.22 -8.90 21.11
C GLY A 74 10.35 -9.63 21.81
N TRP A 75 11.16 -8.86 22.53
CA TRP A 75 12.25 -9.39 23.34
C TRP A 75 11.77 -10.49 24.29
N LEU A 76 12.57 -11.55 24.45
CA LEU A 76 12.25 -12.76 25.24
C LEU A 76 10.97 -13.50 24.81
N GLY A 77 10.47 -13.25 23.60
CA GLY A 77 9.27 -13.93 23.08
C GLY A 77 7.98 -13.49 23.76
N TYR A 78 7.97 -12.35 24.46
CA TYR A 78 6.74 -11.85 25.09
C TYR A 78 5.71 -11.48 24.01
N PRO A 79 4.50 -12.07 24.04
CA PRO A 79 3.45 -11.74 23.10
C PRO A 79 2.86 -10.37 23.43
N MET A 80 2.55 -9.62 22.39
CA MET A 80 1.90 -8.31 22.45
C MET A 80 0.88 -8.22 21.30
N GLN A 81 0.09 -7.16 21.31
CA GLN A 81 -0.95 -6.97 20.31
C GLN A 81 -1.10 -5.50 19.96
N ILE A 82 -1.24 -5.23 18.66
CA ILE A 82 -1.64 -3.93 18.13
C ILE A 82 -3.06 -4.08 17.61
N LYS A 83 -3.96 -3.19 18.07
CA LYS A 83 -5.32 -3.09 17.55
C LYS A 83 -5.48 -1.75 16.86
N ILE A 84 -5.95 -1.78 15.62
CA ILE A 84 -6.25 -0.58 14.85
C ILE A 84 -7.73 -0.62 14.49
N ASN A 85 -8.44 0.48 14.74
CA ASN A 85 -9.77 0.70 14.18
C ASN A 85 -9.72 1.94 13.29
N PHE A 86 -10.00 1.75 12.00
CA PHE A 86 -9.94 2.78 10.99
C PHE A 86 -11.32 3.03 10.41
N LEU A 87 -11.91 4.18 10.77
CA LEU A 87 -13.16 4.68 10.21
C LEU A 87 -12.84 5.76 9.19
N CYS A 88 -13.34 5.60 7.97
CA CYS A 88 -13.12 6.58 6.91
C CYS A 88 -14.31 6.66 5.96
N ARG A 89 -14.26 7.68 5.09
CA ARG A 89 -15.11 7.79 3.90
C ARG A 89 -14.26 7.31 2.73
N ASP A 90 -14.58 6.14 2.19
CA ASP A 90 -13.70 5.47 1.23
C ASP A 90 -13.55 6.30 -0.05
N SER A 91 -14.66 6.87 -0.53
CA SER A 91 -14.66 7.74 -1.71
C SER A 91 -13.85 9.02 -1.49
N ILE A 92 -13.82 9.58 -0.27
CA ILE A 92 -13.06 10.79 0.04
C ILE A 92 -11.56 10.52 0.12
N LEU A 93 -11.15 9.31 0.53
CA LEU A 93 -9.74 8.90 0.45
C LEU A 93 -9.31 8.59 -0.98
N ALA A 94 -10.18 7.96 -1.77
CA ALA A 94 -9.87 7.56 -3.14
C ALA A 94 -9.85 8.73 -4.14
N ALA A 95 -10.79 9.69 -4.03
CA ALA A 95 -10.90 10.80 -4.97
C ALA A 95 -9.60 11.61 -5.17
N PRO A 96 -8.87 12.06 -4.12
CA PRO A 96 -7.62 12.79 -4.31
C PRO A 96 -6.52 11.90 -4.92
N ILE A 97 -6.47 10.61 -4.60
CA ILE A 97 -5.53 9.66 -5.23
C ILE A 97 -5.76 9.60 -6.74
N VAL A 98 -7.01 9.51 -7.17
CA VAL A 98 -7.35 9.49 -8.61
C VAL A 98 -6.97 10.82 -9.27
N LEU A 99 -7.21 11.95 -8.61
CA LEU A 99 -6.81 13.26 -9.13
C LEU A 99 -5.29 13.35 -9.31
N ASP A 100 -4.52 12.99 -8.29
CA ASP A 100 -3.06 12.96 -8.34
C ASP A 100 -2.56 12.09 -9.50
N LEU A 101 -3.12 10.89 -9.66
CA LEU A 101 -2.77 9.98 -10.75
C LEU A 101 -3.02 10.59 -12.13
N VAL A 102 -4.16 11.27 -12.33
CA VAL A 102 -4.45 11.94 -13.61
C VAL A 102 -3.45 13.05 -13.88
N LEU A 103 -3.15 13.88 -12.88
CA LEU A 103 -2.20 14.98 -13.00
C LEU A 103 -0.79 14.48 -13.30
N PHE A 104 -0.34 13.44 -12.59
CA PHE A 104 1.00 12.89 -12.80
C PHE A 104 1.14 12.11 -14.11
N LEU A 105 0.08 11.45 -14.59
CA LEU A 105 0.10 10.82 -15.90
C LEU A 105 0.16 11.86 -17.04
N ASP A 106 -0.57 12.98 -16.92
CA ASP A 106 -0.44 14.10 -17.86
C ASP A 106 0.98 14.70 -17.82
N LEU A 107 1.56 14.87 -16.63
CA LEU A 107 2.96 15.30 -16.49
C LEU A 107 3.93 14.32 -17.16
N ALA A 108 3.79 13.01 -16.91
CA ALA A 108 4.62 11.97 -17.51
C ALA A 108 4.56 12.03 -19.04
N GLN A 109 3.35 12.19 -19.59
CA GLN A 109 3.14 12.34 -21.02
C GLN A 109 3.85 13.57 -21.59
N ARG A 110 3.71 14.74 -20.94
CA ARG A 110 4.37 15.99 -21.37
C ARG A 110 5.89 15.92 -21.24
N ALA A 111 6.39 15.15 -20.28
CA ALA A 111 7.81 14.86 -20.11
C ALA A 111 8.35 13.79 -21.09
N GLY A 112 7.51 13.23 -21.97
CA GLY A 112 7.90 12.21 -22.93
C GLY A 112 8.18 10.83 -22.32
N MET A 113 7.73 10.58 -21.07
CA MET A 113 7.89 9.29 -20.41
C MET A 113 6.94 8.26 -21.03
N THR A 114 7.40 7.02 -21.15
CA THR A 114 6.64 5.90 -21.74
C THR A 114 6.78 4.63 -20.90
N GLY A 115 5.96 3.62 -21.17
CA GLY A 115 5.99 2.35 -20.45
C GLY A 115 5.42 2.45 -19.04
N ILE A 116 5.80 1.49 -18.19
CA ILE A 116 5.32 1.38 -16.80
C ILE A 116 5.83 2.57 -15.98
N GLN A 117 4.90 3.36 -15.43
CA GLN A 117 5.21 4.50 -14.57
C GLN A 117 5.42 4.05 -13.12
N GLU A 118 6.49 3.31 -12.87
CA GLU A 118 6.73 2.69 -11.55
C GLU A 118 6.89 3.70 -10.40
N TRP A 119 7.22 4.95 -10.70
CA TRP A 119 7.30 6.03 -9.71
C TRP A 119 5.94 6.44 -9.13
N LEU A 120 4.84 5.99 -9.75
CA LEU A 120 3.48 6.13 -9.24
C LEU A 120 3.06 4.96 -8.33
N SER A 121 3.96 4.02 -8.03
CA SER A 121 3.67 2.86 -7.17
C SER A 121 3.08 3.23 -5.80
N PHE A 122 3.44 4.42 -5.28
CA PHE A 122 2.91 5.00 -4.04
C PHE A 122 1.37 5.01 -3.96
N TYR A 123 0.69 5.13 -5.09
CA TYR A 123 -0.77 5.23 -5.18
C TYR A 123 -1.46 3.87 -5.40
N TRP A 124 -0.70 2.79 -5.55
CA TRP A 124 -1.22 1.48 -5.91
C TRP A 124 -0.95 0.45 -4.83
N LYS A 125 -1.96 -0.39 -4.59
CA LYS A 125 -1.82 -1.51 -3.67
C LYS A 125 -0.91 -2.63 -4.24
N SER A 126 -1.06 -2.90 -5.54
CA SER A 126 -0.28 -3.88 -6.30
C SER A 126 0.32 -3.19 -7.51
N PRO A 127 1.45 -2.48 -7.32
CA PRO A 127 2.04 -1.68 -8.39
C PRO A 127 2.56 -2.59 -9.51
N MET A 128 2.35 -2.16 -10.75
CA MET A 128 2.99 -2.80 -11.90
C MET A 128 4.49 -2.54 -11.89
N HIS A 129 5.26 -3.50 -12.36
CA HIS A 129 6.72 -3.45 -12.43
C HIS A 129 7.24 -4.12 -13.71
N GLY A 130 8.49 -3.83 -14.07
CA GLY A 130 9.17 -4.52 -15.16
C GLY A 130 9.34 -6.03 -14.93
N PRO A 131 9.53 -6.84 -15.99
CA PRO A 131 9.64 -8.31 -15.90
C PRO A 131 10.77 -8.83 -15.01
N GLU A 132 11.87 -8.07 -14.90
CA GLU A 132 13.05 -8.44 -14.09
C GLU A 132 13.04 -7.76 -12.70
N LEU A 133 11.99 -7.01 -12.39
CA LEU A 133 11.84 -6.27 -11.15
C LEU A 133 10.79 -6.94 -10.26
N TYR A 134 10.80 -6.58 -8.98
CA TYR A 134 9.77 -6.96 -8.03
C TYR A 134 8.83 -5.75 -7.75
N PRO A 135 7.60 -5.97 -7.28
CA PRO A 135 6.75 -4.88 -6.82
C PRO A 135 7.27 -4.34 -5.49
N GLU A 136 7.72 -3.08 -5.48
CA GLU A 136 8.08 -2.41 -4.22
C GLU A 136 6.80 -2.11 -3.44
N HIS A 137 6.75 -2.48 -2.15
CA HIS A 137 5.60 -2.28 -1.27
C HIS A 137 5.90 -1.45 -0.02
N ASP A 138 7.16 -1.08 0.22
CA ASP A 138 7.53 -0.11 1.25
C ASP A 138 7.08 1.30 0.83
N LEU A 139 6.05 1.80 1.50
CA LEU A 139 5.43 3.09 1.20
C LEU A 139 6.43 4.27 1.27
N PHE A 140 7.46 4.20 2.12
CA PHE A 140 8.47 5.25 2.23
C PHE A 140 9.44 5.20 1.06
N ILE A 141 9.85 4.02 0.61
CA ILE A 141 10.67 3.85 -0.60
C ILE A 141 9.89 4.31 -1.82
N GLN A 142 8.60 3.95 -1.93
CA GLN A 142 7.72 4.41 -3.01
C GLN A 142 7.59 5.95 -3.01
N LEU A 143 7.42 6.57 -1.84
CA LEU A 143 7.36 8.03 -1.71
C LEU A 143 8.68 8.71 -2.10
N MET A 144 9.82 8.10 -1.73
CA MET A 144 11.13 8.58 -2.14
C MET A 144 11.29 8.48 -3.66
N LYS A 145 10.86 7.38 -4.28
CA LYS A 145 10.86 7.18 -5.75
C LYS A 145 10.01 8.25 -6.46
N LEU A 146 8.81 8.53 -5.95
CA LEU A 146 7.95 9.61 -6.43
C LEU A 146 8.67 10.97 -6.38
N LYS A 147 9.18 11.35 -5.20
CA LYS A 147 9.87 12.64 -5.02
C LYS A 147 11.12 12.77 -5.88
N ASN A 148 11.97 11.74 -5.93
CA ASN A 148 13.20 11.77 -6.71
C ASN A 148 12.94 11.80 -8.22
N THR A 149 11.85 11.19 -8.69
CA THR A 149 11.44 11.32 -10.10
C THR A 149 11.05 12.77 -10.42
N LEU A 150 10.26 13.43 -9.56
CA LEU A 150 9.90 14.84 -9.75
C LEU A 150 11.12 15.75 -9.72
N ARG A 151 12.06 15.53 -8.79
CA ARG A 151 13.31 16.29 -8.71
C ARG A 151 14.17 16.09 -9.96
N HIS A 152 14.28 14.86 -10.44
CA HIS A 152 14.98 14.57 -11.69
C HIS A 152 14.37 15.32 -12.88
N LEU A 153 13.03 15.35 -13.00
CA LEU A 153 12.34 16.11 -14.05
C LEU A 153 12.58 17.64 -13.94
N MET A 154 12.82 18.14 -12.74
CA MET A 154 13.16 19.55 -12.50
C MET A 154 14.66 19.87 -12.70
N GLY A 155 15.52 18.87 -12.92
CA GLY A 155 16.96 19.05 -12.94
C GLY A 155 17.59 19.26 -11.56
N GLU A 156 16.87 18.90 -10.50
CA GLU A 156 17.30 19.01 -9.11
C GLU A 156 18.04 17.75 -8.64
N GLU A 157 18.94 17.91 -7.67
CA GLU A 157 19.63 16.77 -7.05
C GLU A 157 18.64 15.85 -6.34
N GLN A 158 18.89 14.54 -6.34
CA GLN A 158 18.02 13.58 -5.69
C GLN A 158 18.11 13.73 -4.16
N ILE A 159 16.98 13.52 -3.47
CA ILE A 159 16.97 13.47 -2.01
C ILE A 159 17.75 12.24 -1.58
N THR A 160 18.77 12.49 -0.76
CA THR A 160 19.45 11.45 0.00
C THR A 160 19.10 11.60 1.49
N HIS A 161 19.15 10.50 2.22
CA HIS A 161 18.96 10.50 3.68
C HIS A 161 20.30 10.51 4.43
N LEU A 162 21.36 11.04 3.81
CA LEU A 162 22.69 11.13 4.43
C LEU A 162 22.69 12.03 5.67
N GLY A 163 21.78 13.01 5.74
CA GLY A 163 21.67 13.94 6.86
C GLY A 163 22.83 14.94 7.00
N LEU A 164 23.97 14.67 6.36
CA LEU A 164 25.15 15.55 6.35
C LEU A 164 24.94 16.84 5.56
N GLU A 165 23.96 16.86 4.66
CA GLU A 165 23.58 17.99 3.80
C GLU A 165 23.04 19.19 4.61
N TYR A 166 22.58 18.97 5.85
CA TYR A 166 21.98 20.02 6.71
C TYR A 166 22.92 20.55 7.81
N TYR A 167 24.08 19.92 7.99
CA TYR A 167 25.01 20.25 9.09
C TYR A 167 26.39 20.70 8.60
N SER A 168 26.56 20.82 7.29
CA SER A 168 27.81 21.25 6.66
C SER A 168 27.65 22.70 6.17
N ASP A 169 27.61 23.64 7.11
CA ASP A 169 27.90 25.07 6.88
C ASP A 169 29.39 25.34 7.18
#